data_AF-A0A834HG75-F1
#
_entry.id   AF-A0A834HG75-F1
#
_cell.length_a   1.000
_cell.length_b   1.000
_cell.length_c   1.000
_cell.angle_alpha   90.00
_cell.angle_beta   90.00
_cell.angle_gamma   90.00
#
_symmetry.space_group_name_H-M   'P 1'
#
loop_
_entity.id
_entity.type
_entity.pdbx_description
1 polymer ?
#
loop_
_entity_poly.entity_id
_entity_poly.type
_entity_poly.pdbx_seq_one_letter_code
_entity_poly.pdbx_strand_id
1 'polypeptide(L)'
;MYSKLQSDALREAITQIGKDVKEKKRNFTESIELQIGLKNYDPQKDKRFSGSVKLPHIPRPKMKVCMLGDAQHVEEAEKIGLEYMDVEGLKKLNKNKKLVKKLAKKYHAFLASEAVIKQIPRLLGPGLNKAGNFLDGASLSVACWRSSANFLVFKHWKFPTLVSHQESLESKVNETKATVKFQLKKVLCMGVAVGNCSMEDKQIFQNVQMSVNFLVSLLKKNWQNVSMSTTALASLCMFATAPRPQCSNAFVKTPSSLAILKCDSNKSLGLKSSSGFRTHAMYKIKLINPEGEEHEFEAPDDAYVLDSAENAGIELPYSCRAGACSTCAGQLVSGSVDQSDGSFLDDNQMKQGYLLTCIAYPTSDCVIQTHKETDLYRMCIVSV
;
A
#
# COMPACT_ATOMS: atom_id res chain seq x y z
N MET A 1 29.65 -5.37 -18.72
CA MET A 1 28.46 -4.65 -19.23
C MET A 1 27.76 -4.01 -18.04
N TYR A 2 28.03 -2.73 -17.79
CA TYR A 2 27.38 -1.95 -16.74
C TYR A 2 25.90 -1.74 -17.11
N SER A 3 25.01 -1.95 -16.14
CA SER A 3 23.57 -1.69 -16.22
C SER A 3 23.29 -0.28 -16.72
N LYS A 4 22.38 -0.13 -17.71
CA LYS A 4 21.84 1.15 -18.21
C LYS A 4 20.97 1.84 -17.16
N LEU A 5 21.55 2.10 -16.02
CA LEU A 5 21.01 2.96 -15.00
C LEU A 5 21.63 4.31 -15.27
N GLN A 6 20.83 5.29 -15.65
CA GLN A 6 21.33 6.65 -15.83
C GLN A 6 21.80 7.16 -14.46
N SER A 7 23.11 7.07 -14.22
CA SER A 7 23.75 7.53 -12.98
C SER A 7 23.45 9.00 -12.72
N ASP A 8 23.27 9.76 -13.79
CA ASP A 8 23.02 11.20 -13.74
C ASP A 8 21.59 11.47 -13.30
N ALA A 9 20.60 10.77 -13.87
CA ALA A 9 19.21 10.85 -13.45
C ALA A 9 19.02 10.46 -11.97
N LEU A 10 19.75 9.45 -11.47
CA LEU A 10 19.73 9.10 -10.06
C LEU A 10 20.28 10.21 -9.17
N ARG A 11 21.39 10.84 -9.57
CA ARG A 11 22.00 11.95 -8.82
C ARG A 11 21.06 13.15 -8.77
N GLU A 12 20.42 13.48 -9.89
CA GLU A 12 19.42 14.54 -9.96
C GLU A 12 18.23 14.25 -9.05
N ALA A 13 17.67 13.04 -9.09
CA ALA A 13 16.56 12.63 -8.22
C ALA A 13 16.92 12.72 -6.72
N ILE A 14 18.11 12.28 -6.32
CA ILE A 14 18.57 12.39 -4.92
C ILE A 14 18.72 13.86 -4.52
N THR A 15 19.26 14.69 -5.40
CA THR A 15 19.43 16.13 -5.15
C THR A 15 18.08 16.84 -5.02
N GLN A 16 17.08 16.46 -5.83
CA GLN A 16 15.71 16.95 -5.73
C GLN A 16 15.09 16.58 -4.37
N ILE A 17 15.19 15.31 -3.96
CA ILE A 17 14.72 14.87 -2.64
C ILE A 17 15.40 15.68 -1.52
N GLY A 18 16.71 15.93 -1.61
CA GLY A 18 17.43 16.75 -0.65
C GLY A 18 16.95 18.20 -0.58
N LYS A 19 16.44 18.76 -1.69
CA LYS A 19 15.81 20.10 -1.72
C LYS A 19 14.42 20.09 -1.09
N ASP A 20 13.59 19.12 -1.42
CA ASP A 20 12.21 19.00 -0.91
C ASP A 20 12.19 18.86 0.62
N VAL A 21 13.15 18.12 1.18
CA VAL A 21 13.32 17.94 2.63
C VAL A 21 13.72 19.26 3.31
N LYS A 22 14.55 20.07 2.65
CA LYS A 22 14.96 21.40 3.17
C LYS A 22 13.79 22.38 3.16
N GLU A 23 12.95 22.32 2.14
CA GLU A 23 11.76 23.16 2.02
C GLU A 23 10.70 22.78 3.08
N LYS A 24 10.46 21.48 3.29
CA LYS A 24 9.48 20.96 4.25
C LYS A 24 10.15 20.29 5.44
N LYS A 25 10.85 21.09 6.26
CA LYS A 25 11.53 20.57 7.45
C LYS A 25 10.53 20.04 8.49
N ARG A 26 10.49 18.72 8.66
CA ARG A 26 9.71 18.04 9.70
C ARG A 26 10.56 17.79 10.95
N ASN A 27 9.90 17.64 12.10
CA ASN A 27 10.57 17.41 13.40
C ASN A 27 11.12 15.98 13.58
N PHE A 28 10.98 15.10 12.58
CA PHE A 28 11.47 13.73 12.63
C PHE A 28 12.43 13.44 11.49
N THR A 29 13.32 12.46 11.70
CA THR A 29 14.28 12.01 10.68
C THR A 29 13.56 11.23 9.60
N GLU A 30 13.48 11.78 8.40
CA GLU A 30 12.87 11.12 7.24
C GLU A 30 13.81 10.04 6.68
N SER A 31 13.21 8.94 6.21
CA SER A 31 13.90 7.84 5.55
C SER A 31 13.65 7.87 4.05
N ILE A 32 14.72 7.67 3.28
CA ILE A 32 14.67 7.59 1.83
C ILE A 32 14.49 6.13 1.45
N GLU A 33 13.40 5.84 0.74
CA GLU A 33 13.04 4.50 0.29
C GLU A 33 13.21 4.39 -1.23
N LEU A 34 13.87 3.30 -1.64
CA LEU A 34 13.99 2.89 -3.03
C LEU A 34 12.83 1.96 -3.35
N GLN A 35 11.97 2.37 -4.28
CA GLN A 35 10.88 1.56 -4.79
C GLN A 35 11.28 0.96 -6.13
N ILE A 36 11.08 -0.35 -6.25
CA ILE A 36 11.47 -1.11 -7.43
C ILE A 36 10.24 -1.87 -7.91
N GLY A 37 9.78 -1.54 -9.12
CA GLY A 37 8.72 -2.26 -9.83
C GLY A 37 9.33 -3.21 -10.85
N LEU A 38 8.99 -4.50 -10.75
CA LEU A 38 9.31 -5.49 -11.78
C LEU A 38 8.15 -5.59 -12.76
N LYS A 39 8.37 -5.25 -14.03
CA LYS A 39 7.40 -5.45 -15.12
C LYS A 39 7.54 -6.86 -15.68
N ASN A 40 6.45 -7.43 -16.17
CA ASN A 40 6.45 -8.72 -16.88
C ASN A 40 7.08 -9.90 -16.09
N TYR A 41 6.97 -9.88 -14.76
CA TYR A 41 7.46 -10.95 -13.91
C TYR A 41 6.27 -11.78 -13.43
N ASP A 42 6.27 -13.09 -13.74
CA ASP A 42 5.21 -13.99 -13.34
C ASP A 42 5.66 -14.77 -12.08
N PRO A 43 5.07 -14.50 -10.89
CA PRO A 43 5.51 -15.10 -9.64
C PRO A 43 5.28 -16.62 -9.55
N GLN A 44 4.53 -17.21 -10.50
CA GLN A 44 4.33 -18.65 -10.58
C GLN A 44 5.38 -19.34 -11.47
N LYS A 45 5.82 -18.68 -12.54
CA LYS A 45 6.76 -19.25 -13.51
C LYS A 45 8.22 -19.01 -13.11
N ASP A 46 8.51 -17.86 -12.52
CA ASP A 46 9.86 -17.48 -12.14
C ASP A 46 10.20 -17.83 -10.68
N LYS A 47 11.48 -18.12 -10.41
CA LYS A 47 11.93 -18.44 -9.06
C LYS A 47 11.83 -17.22 -8.15
N ARG A 48 11.03 -17.33 -7.10
CA ARG A 48 10.98 -16.38 -5.99
C ARG A 48 12.35 -16.28 -5.34
N PHE A 49 13.03 -15.15 -5.51
CA PHE A 49 14.33 -14.91 -4.90
C PHE A 49 14.18 -14.18 -3.56
N SER A 50 15.07 -14.52 -2.64
CA SER A 50 15.28 -13.80 -1.39
C SER A 50 16.78 -13.58 -1.24
N GLY A 51 17.19 -12.33 -1.17
CA GLY A 51 18.60 -11.97 -1.01
C GLY A 51 18.76 -10.90 0.07
N SER A 52 19.90 -10.88 0.72
CA SER A 52 20.28 -9.83 1.65
C SER A 52 21.60 -9.21 1.22
N VAL A 53 21.66 -7.88 1.21
CA VAL A 53 22.88 -7.13 0.93
C VAL A 53 23.22 -6.26 2.15
N LYS A 54 24.51 -6.14 2.45
CA LYS A 54 25.01 -5.25 3.49
C LYS A 54 25.35 -3.91 2.84
N LEU A 55 24.70 -2.84 3.26
CA LEU A 55 25.00 -1.49 2.79
C LEU A 55 26.24 -0.93 3.51
N PRO A 56 27.06 -0.09 2.85
CA PRO A 56 28.20 0.56 3.50
C PRO A 56 27.77 1.58 4.56
N HIS A 57 26.64 2.26 4.35
CA HIS A 57 26.12 3.26 5.28
C HIS A 57 24.76 2.85 5.86
N ILE A 58 24.55 3.09 7.15
CA ILE A 58 23.35 2.64 7.88
C ILE A 58 22.15 3.54 7.55
N PRO A 59 21.07 3.00 6.95
CA PRO A 59 19.89 3.80 6.59
C PRO A 59 19.04 4.18 7.81
N ARG A 60 18.88 3.28 8.79
CA ARG A 60 18.02 3.48 9.97
C ARG A 60 18.82 3.40 11.28
N PRO A 61 19.40 4.52 11.76
CA PRO A 61 20.23 4.52 12.97
C PRO A 61 19.44 4.21 14.24
N LYS A 62 18.14 4.58 14.30
CA LYS A 62 17.25 4.38 15.45
C LYS A 62 16.63 2.98 15.54
N MET A 63 17.17 1.99 14.82
CA MET A 63 16.64 0.63 14.85
C MET A 63 16.94 -0.04 16.20
N LYS A 64 15.88 -0.38 16.95
CA LYS A 64 15.97 -1.08 18.23
C LYS A 64 16.22 -2.57 18.02
N VAL A 65 17.38 -3.03 18.45
CA VAL A 65 17.83 -4.44 18.43
C VAL A 65 17.88 -4.95 19.87
N CYS A 66 17.33 -6.14 20.12
CA CYS A 66 17.37 -6.78 21.43
C CYS A 66 18.26 -8.03 21.40
N MET A 67 19.14 -8.14 22.39
CA MET A 67 20.01 -9.30 22.60
C MET A 67 19.31 -10.33 23.49
N LEU A 68 19.19 -11.57 23.02
CA LEU A 68 18.71 -12.72 23.80
C LEU A 68 19.90 -13.65 24.04
N GLY A 69 20.38 -13.72 25.28
CA GLY A 69 21.67 -14.37 25.52
C GLY A 69 21.87 -14.89 26.92
N ASP A 70 22.99 -15.60 27.06
CA ASP A 70 23.55 -16.03 28.34
C ASP A 70 24.29 -14.84 29.00
N ALA A 71 24.74 -15.03 30.25
CA ALA A 71 25.37 -13.98 31.05
C ALA A 71 26.50 -13.20 30.33
N GLN A 72 27.34 -13.89 29.54
CA GLN A 72 28.43 -13.25 28.80
C GLN A 72 27.93 -12.21 27.78
N HIS A 73 26.92 -12.58 26.97
CA HIS A 73 26.36 -11.68 25.97
C HIS A 73 25.54 -10.55 26.60
N VAL A 74 25.05 -10.76 27.82
CA VAL A 74 24.34 -9.75 28.61
C VAL A 74 25.32 -8.68 29.09
N GLU A 75 26.46 -9.08 29.66
CA GLU A 75 27.52 -8.16 30.06
C GLU A 75 28.06 -7.35 28.86
N GLU A 76 28.22 -7.98 27.70
CA GLU A 76 28.63 -7.28 26.48
C GLU A 76 27.54 -6.32 25.97
N ALA A 77 26.28 -6.73 26.02
CA ALA A 77 25.16 -5.87 25.63
C ALA A 77 25.05 -4.64 26.55
N GLU A 78 25.30 -4.80 27.85
CA GLU A 78 25.33 -3.71 28.82
C GLU A 78 26.41 -2.68 28.51
N LYS A 79 27.62 -3.13 28.15
CA LYS A 79 28.73 -2.23 27.77
C LYS A 79 28.38 -1.35 26.58
N ILE A 80 27.59 -1.88 25.63
CA ILE A 80 27.15 -1.18 24.42
C ILE A 80 25.88 -0.33 24.70
N GLY A 81 25.17 -0.61 25.79
CA GLY A 81 23.87 -0.01 26.10
C GLY A 81 22.72 -0.58 25.27
N LEU A 82 22.79 -1.86 24.88
CA LEU A 82 21.72 -2.56 24.18
C LEU A 82 20.74 -3.21 25.16
N GLU A 83 19.44 -3.16 24.84
CA GLU A 83 18.43 -3.85 25.64
C GLU A 83 18.59 -5.37 25.49
N TYR A 84 18.90 -6.06 26.59
CA TYR A 84 19.08 -7.52 26.63
C TYR A 84 17.94 -8.23 27.36
N MET A 85 17.87 -9.54 27.20
CA MET A 85 16.94 -10.39 27.94
C MET A 85 17.50 -11.80 28.17
N ASP A 86 17.48 -12.23 29.42
CA ASP A 86 18.05 -13.51 29.85
C ASP A 86 17.05 -14.65 29.72
N VAL A 87 17.55 -15.88 29.86
CA VAL A 87 16.75 -17.11 29.84
C VAL A 87 15.61 -17.08 30.87
N GLU A 88 15.82 -16.45 32.04
CA GLU A 88 14.79 -16.29 33.06
C GLU A 88 13.70 -15.29 32.66
N GLY A 89 14.09 -14.20 31.99
CA GLY A 89 13.16 -13.24 31.39
C GLY A 89 12.29 -13.90 30.32
N LEU A 90 12.86 -14.77 29.49
CA LEU A 90 12.09 -15.54 28.50
C LEU A 90 11.11 -16.52 29.16
N LYS A 91 11.48 -17.16 30.27
CA LYS A 91 10.58 -18.06 31.02
C LYS A 91 9.38 -17.30 31.62
N LYS A 92 9.58 -16.07 32.10
CA LYS A 92 8.48 -15.23 32.63
C LYS A 92 7.43 -14.87 31.56
N LEU A 93 7.79 -14.93 30.28
CA LEU A 93 6.90 -14.65 29.14
C LEU A 93 6.06 -15.85 28.69
N ASN A 94 6.17 -16.99 29.39
CA ASN A 94 5.56 -18.28 29.06
C ASN A 94 4.15 -18.16 28.45
N LYS A 95 4.08 -18.34 27.13
CA LYS A 95 2.86 -18.46 26.29
C LYS A 95 1.85 -17.30 26.36
N ASN A 96 2.15 -16.24 27.10
CA ASN A 96 1.31 -15.04 27.18
C ASN A 96 1.40 -14.24 25.88
N LYS A 97 0.53 -14.57 24.93
CA LYS A 97 0.47 -13.97 23.58
C LYS A 97 0.45 -12.43 23.59
N LYS A 98 -0.14 -11.81 24.63
CA LYS A 98 -0.20 -10.34 24.76
C LYS A 98 1.18 -9.73 25.04
N LEU A 99 1.96 -10.32 25.95
CA LEU A 99 3.30 -9.82 26.30
C LEU A 99 4.31 -10.06 25.17
N VAL A 100 4.24 -11.24 24.54
CA VAL A 100 5.07 -11.55 23.36
C VAL A 100 4.79 -10.59 22.21
N LYS A 101 3.51 -10.23 21.99
CA LYS A 101 3.14 -9.20 21.00
C LYS A 101 3.65 -7.81 21.36
N LYS A 102 3.68 -7.44 22.65
CA LYS A 102 4.25 -6.15 23.10
C LYS A 102 5.76 -6.10 22.84
N LEU A 103 6.49 -7.16 23.18
CA LEU A 103 7.93 -7.27 22.89
C LEU A 103 8.22 -7.23 21.39
N ALA A 104 7.47 -7.98 20.58
CA ALA A 104 7.62 -8.00 19.13
C ALA A 104 7.32 -6.66 18.45
N LYS A 105 6.52 -5.78 19.08
CA LYS A 105 6.28 -4.40 18.62
C LYS A 105 7.36 -3.43 19.09
N LYS A 106 7.96 -3.65 20.27
CA LYS A 106 9.02 -2.79 20.81
C LYS A 106 10.31 -2.88 20.00
N TYR A 107 10.66 -4.09 19.55
CA TYR A 107 11.92 -4.38 18.86
C TYR A 107 11.72 -4.71 17.38
N HIS A 108 12.66 -4.23 16.55
CA HIS A 108 12.64 -4.48 15.10
C HIS A 108 13.36 -5.78 14.76
N ALA A 109 14.52 -6.01 15.38
CA ALA A 109 15.35 -7.19 15.21
C ALA A 109 15.74 -7.82 16.56
N PHE A 110 15.94 -9.13 16.55
CA PHE A 110 16.46 -9.90 17.67
C PHE A 110 17.79 -10.54 17.27
N LEU A 111 18.70 -10.60 18.22
CA LEU A 111 19.94 -11.35 18.13
C LEU A 111 19.90 -12.42 19.21
N ALA A 112 20.34 -13.64 18.92
CA ALA A 112 20.34 -14.71 19.91
C ALA A 112 21.66 -15.48 19.96
N SER A 113 22.09 -15.80 21.17
CA SER A 113 23.12 -16.80 21.44
C SER A 113 22.67 -18.19 20.96
N GLU A 114 23.63 -19.05 20.63
CA GLU A 114 23.36 -20.43 20.20
C GLU A 114 22.58 -21.24 21.24
N ALA A 115 22.81 -21.01 22.54
CA ALA A 115 22.11 -21.72 23.60
C ALA A 115 20.59 -21.40 23.63
N VAL A 116 20.25 -20.14 23.37
CA VAL A 116 18.88 -19.61 23.52
C VAL A 116 18.04 -19.87 22.26
N ILE A 117 18.67 -19.90 21.07
CA ILE A 117 17.95 -20.00 19.79
C ILE A 117 17.09 -21.27 19.68
N LYS A 118 17.55 -22.39 20.27
CA LYS A 118 16.86 -23.69 20.28
C LYS A 118 15.63 -23.68 21.19
N GLN A 119 15.63 -22.83 22.22
CA GLN A 119 14.57 -22.76 23.24
C GLN A 119 13.45 -21.79 22.86
N ILE A 120 13.74 -20.78 22.03
CA ILE A 120 12.80 -19.72 21.63
C ILE A 120 11.47 -20.24 21.08
N PRO A 121 11.43 -21.22 20.15
CA PRO A 121 10.16 -21.76 19.65
C PRO A 121 9.30 -22.41 20.73
N ARG A 122 9.92 -23.01 21.77
CA ARG A 122 9.23 -23.66 22.89
C ARG A 122 8.70 -22.65 23.91
N LEU A 123 9.51 -21.63 24.26
CA LEU A 123 9.21 -20.66 25.31
C LEU A 123 8.22 -19.56 24.85
N LEU A 124 8.46 -18.99 23.66
CA LEU A 124 7.67 -17.86 23.14
C LEU A 124 6.50 -18.34 22.24
N GLY A 125 6.52 -19.63 21.86
CA GLY A 125 5.49 -20.25 21.03
C GLY A 125 5.38 -19.62 19.64
N PRO A 126 4.30 -19.91 18.88
CA PRO A 126 4.09 -19.35 17.55
C PRO A 126 3.80 -17.84 17.54
N GLY A 127 3.75 -17.20 18.72
CA GLY A 127 3.38 -15.79 18.89
C GLY A 127 4.30 -14.81 18.16
N LEU A 128 5.61 -15.09 18.13
CA LEU A 128 6.60 -14.30 17.37
C LEU A 128 6.43 -14.47 15.86
N ASN A 129 6.20 -15.71 15.40
CA ASN A 129 6.09 -16.02 13.98
C ASN A 129 4.82 -15.45 13.35
N LYS A 130 3.70 -15.38 14.10
CA LYS A 130 2.42 -14.82 13.60
C LYS A 130 2.35 -13.29 13.72
N ALA A 131 3.19 -12.68 14.56
CA ALA A 131 3.25 -11.23 14.75
C ALA A 131 4.11 -10.51 13.69
N GLY A 132 4.94 -11.24 12.94
CA GLY A 132 5.77 -10.72 11.84
C GLY A 132 5.01 -10.29 10.58
N ASN A 133 3.67 -10.26 10.61
CA ASN A 133 2.84 -10.08 9.42
C ASN A 133 2.23 -8.67 9.27
N PHE A 134 2.64 -7.69 10.08
CA PHE A 134 1.88 -6.44 10.17
C PHE A 134 2.61 -5.19 9.70
N LEU A 135 3.89 -5.27 9.33
CA LEU A 135 4.63 -4.13 8.82
C LEU A 135 5.26 -4.54 7.49
N ASP A 136 4.41 -4.62 6.47
CA ASP A 136 4.74 -4.44 5.06
C ASP A 136 3.47 -4.66 4.23
N GLY A 137 2.87 -3.53 3.83
CA GLY A 137 2.00 -3.48 2.67
C GLY A 137 0.51 -3.28 2.94
N ALA A 138 0.02 -2.18 2.39
CA ALA A 138 -1.31 -1.98 1.83
C ALA A 138 -2.50 -1.90 2.81
N SER A 139 -3.06 -0.70 2.87
CA SER A 139 -4.49 -0.47 2.91
C SER A 139 -5.23 -1.46 1.99
N LEU A 140 -5.90 -2.43 2.58
CA LEU A 140 -6.91 -3.24 1.91
C LEU A 140 -8.10 -3.33 2.85
N SER A 141 -9.22 -2.87 2.31
CA SER A 141 -10.54 -2.74 2.93
C SER A 141 -11.06 -4.08 3.45
N VAL A 142 -11.86 -3.97 4.51
CA VAL A 142 -12.47 -5.04 5.28
C VAL A 142 -13.64 -5.63 4.50
N ALA A 143 -13.42 -6.58 3.60
CA ALA A 143 -14.54 -7.33 2.98
C ALA A 143 -14.12 -8.63 2.26
N CYS A 144 -13.27 -9.48 2.83
CA CYS A 144 -13.19 -10.88 2.35
C CYS A 144 -12.57 -11.78 3.42
N TRP A 145 -13.36 -12.15 4.43
CA TRP A 145 -12.96 -13.15 5.40
C TRP A 145 -14.00 -14.25 5.51
N ARG A 146 -14.08 -15.07 4.46
CA ARG A 146 -14.57 -16.43 4.60
C ARG A 146 -14.14 -17.32 3.43
N SER A 147 -13.67 -18.49 3.83
CA SER A 147 -13.41 -19.68 3.02
C SER A 147 -12.01 -19.86 2.42
N SER A 148 -11.57 -21.10 2.63
CA SER A 148 -10.45 -21.80 1.99
C SER A 148 -9.04 -21.63 2.59
N ALA A 149 -8.71 -22.71 3.28
CA ALA A 149 -7.44 -23.20 3.78
C ALA A 149 -6.19 -22.88 2.94
N ASN A 150 -5.05 -22.89 3.62
CA ASN A 150 -3.68 -22.68 3.11
C ASN A 150 -3.31 -21.25 2.72
N PHE A 151 -3.47 -20.31 3.66
CA PHE A 151 -2.79 -19.02 3.60
C PHE A 151 -1.45 -19.04 4.35
N LEU A 152 -0.47 -19.69 3.74
CA LEU A 152 0.93 -19.66 4.16
C LEU A 152 1.55 -18.35 3.68
N VAL A 153 1.27 -17.23 4.36
CA VAL A 153 1.77 -15.92 3.94
C VAL A 153 2.35 -15.15 5.13
N PHE A 154 3.55 -14.62 4.85
CA PHE A 154 4.44 -13.80 5.67
C PHE A 154 5.26 -14.56 6.73
N LYS A 155 6.50 -14.88 6.38
CA LYS A 155 7.62 -14.94 7.32
C LYS A 155 8.50 -13.73 6.99
N HIS A 156 8.11 -12.53 7.41
CA HIS A 156 9.16 -11.57 7.78
C HIS A 156 9.74 -12.10 9.08
N TRP A 157 10.75 -12.96 8.89
CA TRP A 157 11.42 -13.77 9.86
C TRP A 157 12.11 -12.82 10.86
N LYS A 158 11.39 -12.38 11.89
CA LYS A 158 11.96 -11.91 13.16
C LYS A 158 12.49 -13.10 13.98
N PHE A 159 12.99 -14.12 13.31
CA PHE A 159 13.77 -15.11 14.00
C PHE A 159 15.12 -14.47 14.29
N PRO A 160 15.67 -14.68 15.48
CA PRO A 160 16.91 -14.03 15.84
C PRO A 160 18.04 -14.42 14.89
N THR A 161 18.90 -13.45 14.59
CA THR A 161 20.18 -13.75 13.95
C THR A 161 21.09 -14.43 14.98
N LEU A 162 21.77 -15.50 14.57
CA LEU A 162 22.66 -16.25 15.44
C LEU A 162 23.93 -15.47 15.76
N VAL A 163 24.28 -15.41 17.04
CA VAL A 163 25.52 -14.83 17.53
C VAL A 163 26.38 -15.90 18.20
N SER A 164 27.56 -16.14 17.66
CA SER A 164 28.62 -16.95 18.24
C SER A 164 29.47 -16.12 19.19
N HIS A 165 30.00 -16.75 20.25
CA HIS A 165 30.84 -16.11 21.27
C HIS A 165 32.18 -15.53 20.76
N GLN A 166 32.62 -15.92 19.56
CA GLN A 166 33.87 -15.44 18.97
C GLN A 166 33.73 -14.09 18.26
N GLU A 167 32.49 -13.64 17.99
CA GLU A 167 32.23 -12.43 17.21
C GLU A 167 31.73 -11.31 18.11
N SER A 168 32.23 -10.08 17.92
CA SER A 168 31.76 -8.94 18.72
C SER A 168 30.31 -8.57 18.40
N LEU A 169 29.51 -8.37 19.46
CA LEU A 169 28.11 -7.96 19.35
C LEU A 169 27.94 -6.66 18.57
N GLU A 170 28.86 -5.71 18.74
CA GLU A 170 28.85 -4.43 18.05
C GLU A 170 28.85 -4.59 16.53
N SER A 171 29.74 -5.46 16.03
CA SER A 171 29.85 -5.74 14.61
C SER A 171 28.52 -6.28 14.10
N LYS A 172 27.97 -7.33 14.72
CA LYS A 172 26.69 -7.94 14.33
C LYS A 172 25.50 -6.99 14.41
N VAL A 173 25.47 -6.10 15.38
CA VAL A 173 24.45 -5.07 15.49
C VAL A 173 24.54 -4.10 14.32
N ASN A 174 25.76 -3.68 13.97
CA ASN A 174 25.99 -2.83 12.81
C ASN A 174 25.67 -3.55 11.50
N GLU A 175 25.98 -4.84 11.37
CA GLU A 175 25.54 -5.63 10.21
C GLU A 175 24.03 -5.72 10.12
N THR A 176 23.36 -5.98 11.24
CA THR A 176 21.89 -6.06 11.29
C THR A 176 21.27 -4.72 10.90
N LYS A 177 21.87 -3.59 11.31
CA LYS A 177 21.43 -2.22 10.95
C LYS A 177 21.70 -1.85 9.49
N ALA A 178 22.79 -2.36 8.92
CA ALA A 178 23.20 -2.09 7.55
C ALA A 178 22.61 -3.05 6.52
N THR A 179 22.13 -4.22 6.96
CA THR A 179 21.59 -5.24 6.06
C THR A 179 20.18 -4.91 5.62
N VAL A 180 20.00 -4.94 4.30
CA VAL A 180 18.72 -4.81 3.64
C VAL A 180 18.36 -6.16 3.04
N LYS A 181 17.11 -6.58 3.22
CA LYS A 181 16.58 -7.82 2.67
C LYS A 181 15.65 -7.52 1.49
N PHE A 182 15.99 -8.06 0.34
CA PHE A 182 15.12 -8.11 -0.83
C PHE A 182 14.32 -9.41 -0.77
N GLN A 183 13.01 -9.29 -0.60
CA GLN A 183 12.10 -10.42 -0.66
C GLN A 183 11.01 -10.16 -1.68
N LEU A 184 11.03 -10.90 -2.78
CA LEU A 184 9.93 -10.83 -3.73
C LEU A 184 8.72 -11.52 -3.11
N LYS A 185 7.57 -10.83 -3.05
CA LYS A 185 6.29 -11.40 -2.61
C LYS A 185 5.42 -11.66 -3.85
N LYS A 186 4.12 -11.88 -3.64
CA LYS A 186 3.14 -11.90 -4.75
C LYS A 186 3.02 -10.53 -5.43
N VAL A 187 3.40 -9.46 -4.73
CA VAL A 187 3.39 -8.09 -5.26
C VAL A 187 4.70 -7.85 -6.02
N LEU A 188 4.58 -7.25 -7.21
CA LEU A 188 5.69 -6.96 -8.12
C LEU A 188 6.51 -5.73 -7.73
N CYS A 189 6.03 -4.97 -6.76
CA CYS A 189 6.69 -3.78 -6.21
C CYS A 189 7.39 -4.13 -4.90
N MET A 190 8.65 -3.74 -4.78
CA MET A 190 9.49 -3.88 -3.58
C MET A 190 9.87 -2.49 -3.08
N GLY A 191 9.81 -2.26 -1.78
CA GLY A 191 10.29 -1.04 -1.14
C GLY A 191 11.45 -1.36 -0.19
N VAL A 192 12.53 -0.60 -0.27
CA VAL A 192 13.74 -0.78 0.54
C VAL A 192 14.23 0.55 1.09
N ALA A 193 14.50 0.63 2.39
CA ALA A 193 15.13 1.81 2.98
C ALA A 193 16.63 1.84 2.64
N VAL A 194 17.04 2.83 1.84
CA VAL A 194 18.44 2.99 1.36
C VAL A 194 19.19 4.12 2.07
N GLY A 195 18.49 5.05 2.73
CA GLY A 195 19.12 6.15 3.43
C GLY A 195 18.18 6.94 4.32
N ASN A 196 18.71 8.02 4.89
CA ASN A 196 17.95 9.02 5.62
C ASN A 196 18.44 10.42 5.23
N CYS A 197 17.67 11.43 5.61
CA CYS A 197 17.98 12.83 5.25
C CYS A 197 19.18 13.43 6.00
N SER A 198 19.76 12.72 6.97
CA SER A 198 20.98 13.16 7.66
C SER A 198 22.26 12.74 6.93
N MET A 199 22.16 11.91 5.88
CA MET A 199 23.29 11.44 5.10
C MET A 199 23.62 12.37 3.93
N GLU A 200 24.88 12.35 3.48
CA GLU A 200 25.29 13.06 2.26
C GLU A 200 24.74 12.36 1.01
N ASP A 201 24.38 13.13 -0.02
CA ASP A 201 23.84 12.64 -1.29
C ASP A 201 24.72 11.55 -1.93
N LYS A 202 26.05 11.67 -1.78
CA LYS A 202 27.03 10.67 -2.25
C LYS A 202 26.90 9.32 -1.54
N GLN A 203 26.64 9.33 -0.23
CA GLN A 203 26.47 8.12 0.56
C GLN A 203 25.17 7.41 0.19
N ILE A 204 24.10 8.18 -0.06
CA ILE A 204 22.82 7.66 -0.54
C ILE A 204 23.00 7.02 -1.92
N PHE A 205 23.72 7.70 -2.83
CA PHE A 205 24.03 7.17 -4.15
C PHE A 205 24.80 5.83 -4.09
N GLN A 206 25.82 5.72 -3.23
CA GLN A 206 26.55 4.47 -3.01
C GLN A 206 25.62 3.33 -2.54
N ASN A 207 24.74 3.62 -1.59
CA ASN A 207 23.77 2.65 -1.07
C ASN A 207 22.77 2.18 -2.15
N VAL A 208 22.26 3.12 -2.97
CA VAL A 208 21.36 2.80 -4.09
C VAL A 208 22.08 1.94 -5.13
N GLN A 209 23.30 2.31 -5.52
CA GLN A 209 24.08 1.55 -6.51
C GLN A 209 24.34 0.11 -6.05
N MET A 210 24.74 -0.08 -4.78
CA MET A 210 24.95 -1.41 -4.20
C MET A 210 23.66 -2.25 -4.17
N SER A 211 22.56 -1.63 -3.74
CA SER A 211 21.23 -2.25 -3.69
C SER A 211 20.79 -2.74 -5.07
N VAL A 212 20.97 -1.90 -6.08
CA VAL A 212 20.59 -2.22 -7.43
C VAL A 212 21.50 -3.27 -8.04
N ASN A 213 22.83 -3.13 -7.92
CA ASN A 213 23.78 -4.11 -8.44
C ASN A 213 23.51 -5.52 -7.89
N PHE A 214 23.14 -5.60 -6.62
CA PHE A 214 22.71 -6.85 -5.99
C PHE A 214 21.39 -7.38 -6.55
N LEU A 215 20.42 -6.52 -6.83
CA LEU A 215 19.16 -6.97 -7.46
C LEU A 215 19.41 -7.52 -8.88
N VAL A 216 20.27 -6.87 -9.66
CA VAL A 216 20.62 -7.33 -11.01
C VAL A 216 21.23 -8.72 -10.98
N SER A 217 22.10 -9.02 -10.02
CA SER A 217 22.74 -10.33 -9.93
C SER A 217 21.74 -11.46 -9.62
N LEU A 218 20.57 -11.14 -9.05
CA LEU A 218 19.52 -12.11 -8.77
C LEU A 218 18.58 -12.36 -9.96
N LEU A 219 18.50 -11.43 -10.91
CA LEU A 219 17.57 -11.51 -12.05
C LEU A 219 18.21 -12.21 -13.26
N LYS A 220 17.71 -13.42 -13.57
CA LYS A 220 18.20 -14.25 -14.69
C LYS A 220 18.09 -13.63 -16.09
N LYS A 221 17.19 -12.64 -16.30
CA LYS A 221 16.89 -12.05 -17.62
C LYS A 221 17.41 -10.63 -17.83
N ASN A 222 18.33 -10.15 -16.97
CA ASN A 222 18.89 -8.80 -17.05
C ASN A 222 17.85 -7.65 -17.01
N TRP A 223 18.39 -6.42 -16.90
CA TRP A 223 17.80 -5.13 -16.54
C TRP A 223 16.51 -4.66 -17.25
N GLN A 224 16.09 -5.28 -18.37
CA GLN A 224 15.09 -4.70 -19.29
C GLN A 224 13.66 -4.53 -18.70
N ASN A 225 13.37 -5.19 -17.58
CA ASN A 225 12.05 -5.23 -16.96
C ASN A 225 11.94 -4.42 -15.65
N VAL A 226 12.95 -3.63 -15.28
CA VAL A 226 12.95 -2.89 -14.01
C VAL A 226 12.51 -1.43 -14.25
N SER A 227 11.39 -1.03 -13.67
CA SER A 227 11.04 0.38 -13.50
C SER A 227 11.39 0.82 -12.09
N MET A 228 12.23 1.85 -11.94
CA MET A 228 12.64 2.37 -10.64
C MET A 228 11.93 3.69 -10.35
N SER A 229 11.49 3.85 -9.12
CA SER A 229 11.02 5.13 -8.58
C SER A 229 11.65 5.35 -7.21
N THR A 230 12.33 6.47 -7.02
CA THR A 230 12.84 6.86 -5.70
C THR A 230 11.80 7.76 -5.06
N THR A 231 11.14 7.30 -4.00
CA THR A 231 10.12 8.08 -3.30
C THR A 231 10.60 8.36 -1.89
N ALA A 232 10.70 9.64 -1.52
CA ALA A 232 10.87 10.03 -0.13
C ALA A 232 9.56 9.77 0.61
N LEU A 233 9.52 8.70 1.41
CA LEU A 233 8.37 8.37 2.22
C LEU A 233 8.44 9.17 3.51
N ALA A 234 7.85 10.35 3.46
CA ALA A 234 7.65 11.16 4.64
C ALA A 234 6.53 10.49 5.47
N SER A 235 6.88 9.89 6.60
CA SER A 235 5.91 9.27 7.51
C SER A 235 4.84 10.29 7.91
N LEU A 236 3.66 10.19 7.30
CA LEU A 236 2.42 10.82 7.74
C LEU A 236 1.42 9.69 7.99
N CYS A 237 1.34 9.29 9.25
CA CYS A 237 0.07 8.85 9.80
C CYS A 237 -0.83 10.09 9.87
N MET A 238 -2.06 9.98 9.36
CA MET A 238 -3.15 10.96 9.32
C MET A 238 -3.13 12.02 8.21
N PHE A 239 -3.67 11.65 7.03
CA PHE A 239 -4.79 12.39 6.46
C PHE A 239 -5.91 11.39 6.17
N ALA A 240 -6.72 11.12 7.19
CA ALA A 240 -8.11 10.78 6.96
C ALA A 240 -8.83 12.12 6.80
N THR A 241 -9.02 12.57 5.57
CA THR A 241 -10.07 13.54 5.25
C THR A 241 -11.39 12.79 5.24
N ALA A 242 -11.97 12.62 6.43
CA ALA A 242 -13.42 12.52 6.52
C ALA A 242 -13.99 13.94 6.38
N PRO A 243 -14.94 14.21 5.48
CA PRO A 243 -15.68 15.46 5.51
C PRO A 243 -16.54 15.44 6.77
N ARG A 244 -16.29 16.37 7.70
CA ARG A 244 -17.31 16.77 8.69
C ARG A 244 -18.01 18.02 8.17
N PRO A 245 -19.35 18.07 8.24
CA PRO A 245 -20.12 19.20 7.77
C PRO A 245 -19.89 20.39 8.71
N GLN A 246 -19.59 21.56 8.15
CA GLN A 246 -19.83 22.83 8.83
C GLN A 246 -21.12 23.42 8.26
N CYS A 247 -22.17 23.31 9.06
CA CYS A 247 -23.31 24.21 8.98
C CYS A 247 -22.85 25.60 9.41
N SER A 248 -23.01 26.59 8.53
CA SER A 248 -22.93 28.00 8.89
C SER A 248 -24.29 28.44 9.44
N ASN A 249 -24.35 28.60 10.78
CA ASN A 249 -25.41 29.37 11.41
C ASN A 249 -25.09 30.86 11.26
N ALA A 250 -25.93 31.59 10.52
CA ALA A 250 -26.05 33.03 10.62
C ALA A 250 -27.17 33.37 11.63
N PHE A 251 -26.73 33.76 12.83
CA PHE A 251 -27.24 34.88 13.62
C PHE A 251 -28.65 35.43 13.29
N VAL A 252 -29.67 35.03 14.07
CA VAL A 252 -30.82 35.89 14.39
C VAL A 252 -31.16 35.74 15.88
N LYS A 253 -31.39 36.88 16.53
CA LYS A 253 -31.47 37.11 17.97
C LYS A 253 -32.71 36.50 18.65
N THR A 254 -32.54 36.08 19.90
CA THR A 254 -33.51 35.81 20.99
C THR A 254 -34.44 37.01 21.30
N PRO A 255 -35.48 36.96 22.18
CA PRO A 255 -35.70 36.02 23.31
C PRO A 255 -37.16 35.64 23.70
N SER A 256 -37.25 34.90 24.82
CA SER A 256 -38.38 34.68 25.75
C SER A 256 -39.33 33.52 25.41
N SER A 257 -39.92 32.73 26.32
CA SER A 257 -39.78 32.53 27.79
C SER A 257 -40.66 31.30 28.16
N LEU A 258 -40.39 30.66 29.32
CA LEU A 258 -41.29 29.75 30.09
C LEU A 258 -41.68 28.40 29.42
N ALA A 259 -41.96 27.27 30.06
CA ALA A 259 -41.79 26.69 31.39
C ALA A 259 -42.37 25.24 31.32
N ILE A 260 -41.93 24.35 32.23
CA ILE A 260 -42.79 23.39 32.97
C ILE A 260 -43.35 22.09 32.29
N LEU A 261 -42.92 20.95 32.89
CA LEU A 261 -43.61 19.67 33.22
C LEU A 261 -43.69 18.45 32.26
N LYS A 262 -43.16 17.34 32.81
CA LYS A 262 -43.60 15.92 32.93
C LYS A 262 -44.27 15.16 31.76
N CYS A 263 -43.79 13.92 31.62
CA CYS A 263 -44.37 12.72 31.01
C CYS A 263 -45.83 12.45 31.46
N ASP A 264 -46.72 12.14 30.51
CA ASP A 264 -47.61 10.96 30.58
C ASP A 264 -48.36 10.67 29.25
N SER A 265 -48.29 9.39 28.86
CA SER A 265 -49.34 8.49 28.32
C SER A 265 -50.35 8.91 27.23
N ASN A 266 -50.40 8.05 26.20
CA ASN A 266 -51.51 7.68 25.29
C ASN A 266 -52.07 8.69 24.27
N LYS A 267 -51.66 8.52 23.00
CA LYS A 267 -52.58 8.51 21.85
C LYS A 267 -51.96 7.77 20.66
N SER A 268 -52.66 6.74 20.20
CA SER A 268 -52.42 6.01 18.96
C SER A 268 -52.46 6.94 17.75
N LEU A 269 -51.59 6.71 16.75
CA LEU A 269 -51.88 6.70 15.30
C LEU A 269 -50.60 6.94 14.46
N GLY A 270 -50.33 6.00 13.55
CA GLY A 270 -49.63 6.28 12.30
C GLY A 270 -48.14 5.92 12.23
N LEU A 271 -47.84 4.70 11.78
CA LEU A 271 -46.58 4.41 11.10
C LEU A 271 -46.49 5.29 9.84
N LYS A 272 -45.50 6.18 9.79
CA LYS A 272 -45.02 6.77 8.53
C LYS A 272 -43.50 6.66 8.49
N SER A 273 -43.05 5.59 7.84
CA SER A 273 -41.72 5.51 7.24
C SER A 273 -41.74 6.41 6.01
N SER A 274 -40.95 7.48 6.01
CA SER A 274 -40.75 8.34 4.84
C SER A 274 -39.53 7.84 4.07
N SER A 275 -39.68 6.77 3.30
CA SER A 275 -38.78 6.46 2.19
C SER A 275 -39.27 7.26 0.97
N GLY A 276 -38.56 8.33 0.63
CA GLY A 276 -38.80 9.06 -0.61
C GLY A 276 -38.58 8.13 -1.79
N PHE A 277 -39.67 7.66 -2.38
CA PHE A 277 -39.67 6.88 -3.61
C PHE A 277 -39.30 7.84 -4.75
N ARG A 278 -38.03 7.83 -5.15
CA ARG A 278 -37.59 8.52 -6.36
C ARG A 278 -38.06 7.67 -7.55
N THR A 279 -38.84 8.26 -8.44
CA THR A 279 -39.14 7.67 -9.74
C THR A 279 -37.85 7.65 -10.55
N HIS A 280 -37.28 6.47 -10.79
CA HIS A 280 -36.09 6.31 -11.65
C HIS A 280 -36.42 6.77 -13.06
N ALA A 281 -35.58 7.63 -13.64
CA ALA A 281 -35.63 7.89 -15.06
C ALA A 281 -34.99 6.70 -15.80
N MET A 282 -35.61 6.25 -16.89
CA MET A 282 -35.04 5.25 -17.79
C MET A 282 -34.54 5.96 -19.04
N TYR A 283 -33.27 5.73 -19.39
CA TYR A 283 -32.62 6.30 -20.56
C TYR A 283 -32.33 5.21 -21.58
N LYS A 284 -32.40 5.58 -22.87
CA LYS A 284 -32.06 4.69 -23.97
C LYS A 284 -30.58 4.82 -24.28
N ILE A 285 -29.87 3.71 -24.19
CA ILE A 285 -28.45 3.63 -24.50
C ILE A 285 -28.26 2.82 -25.78
N LYS A 286 -27.53 3.40 -26.72
CA LYS A 286 -27.09 2.71 -27.94
C LYS A 286 -25.59 2.42 -27.86
N LEU A 287 -25.20 1.16 -27.94
CA LEU A 287 -23.81 0.73 -28.03
C LEU A 287 -23.48 0.40 -29.48
N ILE A 288 -22.40 0.99 -29.99
CA ILE A 288 -21.87 0.72 -31.33
C ILE A 288 -20.60 -0.09 -31.17
N ASN A 289 -20.64 -1.34 -31.63
CA ASN A 289 -19.47 -2.22 -31.68
C ASN A 289 -18.55 -1.85 -32.86
N PRO A 290 -17.25 -2.18 -32.79
CA PRO A 290 -16.31 -1.92 -33.89
C PRO A 290 -16.65 -2.66 -35.19
N GLU A 291 -17.46 -3.71 -35.11
CA GLU A 291 -17.99 -4.47 -36.26
C GLU A 291 -19.25 -3.84 -36.88
N GLY A 292 -19.74 -2.72 -36.32
CA GLY A 292 -20.88 -1.97 -36.85
C GLY A 292 -22.25 -2.44 -36.34
N GLU A 293 -22.28 -3.39 -35.40
CA GLU A 293 -23.52 -3.82 -34.75
C GLU A 293 -23.97 -2.78 -33.71
N GLU A 294 -25.24 -2.37 -33.82
CA GLU A 294 -25.89 -1.43 -32.91
C GLU A 294 -26.78 -2.21 -31.94
N HIS A 295 -26.52 -2.05 -30.64
CA HIS A 295 -27.36 -2.62 -29.59
C HIS A 295 -28.05 -1.53 -28.80
N GLU A 296 -29.38 -1.59 -28.72
CA GLU A 296 -30.21 -0.67 -27.96
C GLU A 296 -30.76 -1.36 -26.71
N PHE A 297 -30.59 -0.72 -25.55
CA PHE A 297 -31.19 -1.18 -24.30
C PHE A 297 -31.57 0.00 -23.41
N GLU A 298 -32.43 -0.27 -22.43
CA GLU A 298 -32.88 0.71 -21.46
C GLU A 298 -32.10 0.56 -20.17
N ALA A 299 -31.54 1.66 -19.69
CA ALA A 299 -30.77 1.73 -18.45
C ALA A 299 -31.39 2.75 -17.49
N PRO A 300 -31.59 2.40 -16.21
CA PRO A 300 -32.00 3.37 -15.21
C PRO A 300 -30.84 4.30 -14.84
N ASP A 301 -31.19 5.50 -14.37
CA ASP A 301 -30.27 6.52 -13.85
C ASP A 301 -29.34 6.04 -12.72
N ASP A 302 -29.82 5.15 -11.85
CA ASP A 302 -29.10 4.65 -10.68
C ASP A 302 -28.33 3.33 -10.92
N ALA A 303 -28.22 2.86 -12.16
CA ALA A 303 -27.43 1.67 -12.50
C ALA A 303 -26.28 1.99 -13.45
N TYR A 304 -25.21 1.19 -13.35
CA TYR A 304 -24.10 1.29 -14.28
C TYR A 304 -24.51 0.83 -15.68
N VAL A 305 -23.96 1.52 -16.69
CA VAL A 305 -24.17 1.17 -18.10
C VAL A 305 -23.75 -0.28 -18.38
N LEU A 306 -22.63 -0.74 -17.81
CA LEU A 306 -22.16 -2.12 -17.95
C LEU A 306 -23.17 -3.14 -17.41
N ASP A 307 -23.69 -2.94 -16.19
CA ASP A 307 -24.62 -3.89 -15.57
C ASP A 307 -25.97 -3.92 -16.31
N SER A 308 -26.39 -2.77 -16.85
CA SER A 308 -27.58 -2.65 -17.68
C SER A 308 -27.42 -3.36 -19.04
N ALA A 309 -26.22 -3.29 -19.63
CA ALA A 309 -25.89 -4.03 -20.86
C ALA A 309 -25.87 -5.54 -20.63
N GLU A 310 -25.32 -6.01 -19.50
CA GLU A 310 -25.32 -7.44 -19.13
C GLU A 310 -26.74 -7.98 -18.93
N ASN A 311 -27.62 -7.20 -18.30
CA ASN A 311 -29.04 -7.57 -18.15
C ASN A 311 -29.78 -7.66 -19.49
N ALA A 312 -29.36 -6.87 -20.49
CA ALA A 312 -29.86 -6.96 -21.85
C ALA A 312 -29.21 -8.08 -22.68
N GLY A 313 -28.26 -8.83 -22.11
CA GLY A 313 -27.55 -9.92 -22.78
C GLY A 313 -26.41 -9.47 -23.70
N ILE A 314 -25.93 -8.23 -23.56
CA ILE A 314 -24.83 -7.67 -24.34
C ILE A 314 -23.53 -7.82 -23.55
N GLU A 315 -22.59 -8.60 -24.07
CA GLU A 315 -21.29 -8.81 -23.42
C GLU A 315 -20.30 -7.70 -23.79
N LEU A 316 -19.95 -6.87 -22.81
CA LEU A 316 -18.92 -5.83 -22.93
C LEU A 316 -17.60 -6.29 -22.31
N PRO A 317 -16.44 -5.78 -22.77
CA PRO A 317 -15.14 -6.11 -22.19
C PRO A 317 -14.97 -5.45 -20.81
N TYR A 318 -14.85 -6.26 -19.75
CA TYR A 318 -14.54 -5.79 -18.40
C TYR A 318 -13.50 -6.68 -17.70
N SER A 319 -12.77 -6.12 -16.75
CA SER A 319 -11.76 -6.85 -15.96
C SER A 319 -11.85 -6.53 -14.46
N CYS A 320 -11.95 -5.24 -14.11
CA CYS A 320 -11.90 -4.78 -12.73
C CYS A 320 -13.25 -4.35 -12.12
N ARG A 321 -14.24 -3.96 -12.95
CA ARG A 321 -15.53 -3.37 -12.53
C ARG A 321 -15.44 -2.23 -11.48
N ALA A 322 -14.28 -1.57 -11.39
CA ALA A 322 -13.98 -0.57 -10.39
C ALA A 322 -13.32 0.69 -10.99
N GLY A 323 -13.38 0.85 -12.32
CA GLY A 323 -12.82 2.01 -13.02
C GLY A 323 -11.30 2.11 -13.05
N ALA A 324 -10.56 1.05 -12.68
CA ALA A 324 -9.09 1.11 -12.53
C ALA A 324 -8.27 0.50 -13.68
N CYS A 325 -8.91 -0.24 -14.61
CA CYS A 325 -8.24 -1.10 -15.58
C CYS A 325 -8.35 -0.67 -17.04
N SER A 326 -9.06 0.42 -17.35
CA SER A 326 -9.33 0.97 -18.70
C SER A 326 -9.91 0.02 -19.78
N THR A 327 -10.08 -1.26 -19.49
CA THR A 327 -10.62 -2.25 -20.43
C THR A 327 -12.06 -1.95 -20.85
N CYS A 328 -12.85 -1.35 -19.96
CA CYS A 328 -14.26 -0.98 -20.20
C CYS A 328 -14.41 0.39 -20.92
N ALA A 329 -13.33 0.91 -21.51
CA ALA A 329 -13.31 2.24 -22.10
C ALA A 329 -14.14 2.33 -23.39
N GLY A 330 -14.96 3.37 -23.44
CA GLY A 330 -15.75 3.76 -24.59
C GLY A 330 -15.63 5.25 -24.88
N GLN A 331 -16.15 5.65 -26.04
CA GLN A 331 -16.23 7.04 -26.45
C GLN A 331 -17.69 7.47 -26.61
N LEU A 332 -18.05 8.58 -25.97
CA LEU A 332 -19.36 9.20 -26.08
C LEU A 332 -19.47 9.96 -27.39
N VAL A 333 -20.43 9.59 -28.23
CA VAL A 333 -20.75 10.30 -29.48
C VAL A 333 -21.83 11.35 -29.23
N SER A 334 -22.82 11.01 -28.41
CA SER A 334 -23.89 11.91 -27.99
C SER A 334 -24.44 11.51 -26.62
N GLY A 335 -24.99 12.48 -25.90
CA GLY A 335 -25.54 12.31 -24.55
C GLY A 335 -24.63 12.85 -23.45
N SER A 336 -24.99 12.55 -22.21
CA SER A 336 -24.25 12.94 -21.01
C SER A 336 -24.25 11.79 -19.99
N VAL A 337 -23.08 11.52 -19.44
CA VAL A 337 -22.88 10.50 -18.41
C VAL A 337 -22.20 11.12 -17.20
N ASP A 338 -22.59 10.69 -16.01
CA ASP A 338 -21.87 11.01 -14.78
C ASP A 338 -20.89 9.88 -14.48
N GLN A 339 -19.64 10.25 -14.19
CA GLN A 339 -18.55 9.33 -13.87
C GLN A 339 -17.76 9.78 -12.64
N SER A 340 -18.44 10.44 -11.70
CA SER A 340 -17.86 10.94 -10.43
C SER A 340 -17.13 9.87 -9.60
N ASP A 341 -17.49 8.60 -9.78
CA ASP A 341 -16.91 7.46 -9.05
C ASP A 341 -15.56 7.01 -9.61
N GLY A 342 -15.14 7.53 -10.77
CA GLY A 342 -13.91 7.17 -11.46
C GLY A 342 -12.80 8.20 -11.37
N SER A 343 -11.58 7.77 -11.06
CA SER A 343 -10.40 8.65 -10.97
C SER A 343 -9.29 8.32 -11.98
N PHE A 344 -9.57 7.52 -13.02
CA PHE A 344 -8.54 7.01 -13.94
C PHE A 344 -8.32 7.89 -15.18
N LEU A 345 -9.35 8.58 -15.66
CA LEU A 345 -9.25 9.45 -16.83
C LEU A 345 -8.86 10.86 -16.40
N ASP A 346 -7.93 11.49 -17.14
CA ASP A 346 -7.58 12.90 -16.96
C ASP A 346 -8.68 13.82 -17.51
N ASP A 347 -8.76 15.06 -17.01
CA ASP A 347 -9.74 16.06 -17.45
C ASP A 347 -9.74 16.31 -18.97
N ASN A 348 -8.59 16.13 -19.62
CA ASN A 348 -8.46 16.27 -21.07
C ASN A 348 -9.14 15.13 -21.84
N GLN A 349 -9.08 13.91 -21.30
CA GLN A 349 -9.70 12.72 -21.91
C GLN A 349 -11.22 12.77 -21.71
N MET A 350 -11.69 13.26 -20.56
CA MET A 350 -13.12 13.47 -20.31
C MET A 350 -13.72 14.53 -21.25
N LYS A 351 -12.97 15.61 -21.54
CA LYS A 351 -13.39 16.62 -22.54
C LYS A 351 -13.47 16.09 -23.97
N GLN A 352 -12.68 15.06 -24.29
CA GLN A 352 -12.71 14.39 -25.59
C GLN A 352 -13.80 13.32 -25.69
N GLY A 353 -14.62 13.16 -24.64
CA GLY A 353 -15.74 12.24 -24.61
C GLY A 353 -15.35 10.80 -24.24
N TYR A 354 -14.16 10.55 -23.69
CA TYR A 354 -13.83 9.20 -23.19
C TYR A 354 -14.49 8.96 -21.84
N LEU A 355 -15.05 7.75 -21.69
CA LEU A 355 -15.70 7.31 -20.45
C LEU A 355 -15.43 5.83 -20.16
N LEU A 356 -15.69 5.44 -18.92
CA LEU A 356 -15.60 4.05 -18.46
C LEU A 356 -17.00 3.50 -18.21
N THR A 357 -17.47 2.61 -19.09
CA THR A 357 -18.84 2.04 -19.02
C THR A 357 -19.14 1.29 -17.71
N CYS A 358 -18.10 0.83 -17.02
CA CYS A 358 -18.20 0.08 -15.78
C CYS A 358 -18.44 0.93 -14.52
N ILE A 359 -18.38 2.25 -14.62
CA ILE A 359 -18.61 3.21 -13.51
C ILE A 359 -19.44 4.43 -13.97
N ALA A 360 -19.96 4.40 -15.19
CA ALA A 360 -20.73 5.49 -15.76
C ALA A 360 -22.21 5.31 -15.43
N TYR A 361 -22.84 6.40 -14.99
CA TYR A 361 -24.29 6.52 -14.85
C TYR A 361 -24.85 7.36 -16.01
N PRO A 362 -25.89 6.90 -16.71
CA PRO A 362 -26.53 7.69 -17.75
C PRO A 362 -27.34 8.84 -17.12
N THR A 363 -27.17 10.07 -17.63
CA THR A 363 -27.98 11.24 -17.23
C THR A 363 -28.91 11.72 -18.35
N SER A 364 -28.71 11.22 -19.57
CA SER A 364 -29.56 11.42 -20.74
C SER A 364 -29.42 10.22 -21.69
N ASP A 365 -30.20 10.19 -22.77
CA ASP A 365 -30.05 9.18 -23.82
C ASP A 365 -28.67 9.29 -24.48
N CYS A 366 -27.92 8.18 -24.50
CA CYS A 366 -26.50 8.19 -24.87
C CYS A 366 -26.19 7.23 -26.02
N VAL A 367 -25.27 7.63 -26.89
CA VAL A 367 -24.67 6.78 -27.91
C VAL A 367 -23.18 6.60 -27.61
N ILE A 368 -22.77 5.37 -27.35
CA ILE A 368 -21.43 5.03 -26.87
C ILE A 368 -20.76 4.06 -27.85
N GLN A 369 -19.56 4.40 -28.32
CA GLN A 369 -18.70 3.48 -29.06
C GLN A 369 -17.87 2.63 -28.09
N THR A 370 -17.93 1.31 -28.25
CA THR A 370 -17.24 0.34 -27.40
C THR A 370 -15.83 0.02 -27.94
N HIS A 371 -14.99 -0.66 -27.14
CA HIS A 371 -13.64 -1.12 -27.53
C HIS A 371 -12.63 -0.01 -27.89
N LYS A 372 -12.70 1.15 -27.24
CA LYS A 372 -11.79 2.30 -27.47
C LYS A 372 -10.53 2.32 -26.59
N GLU A 373 -10.21 1.20 -25.95
CA GLU A 373 -9.04 1.05 -25.07
C GLU A 373 -7.71 1.36 -25.79
N THR A 374 -7.54 0.91 -27.04
CA THR A 374 -6.28 1.14 -27.79
C THR A 374 -6.07 2.62 -28.14
N ASP A 375 -7.16 3.36 -28.36
CA ASP A 375 -7.12 4.79 -28.69
C ASP A 375 -6.71 5.63 -27.47
N LEU A 376 -7.14 5.24 -26.26
CA LEU A 376 -6.66 5.80 -24.99
C LEU A 376 -5.14 5.64 -24.83
N TYR A 377 -4.61 4.44 -25.08
CA TYR A 377 -3.18 4.19 -24.96
C TYR A 377 -2.35 4.93 -26.02
N ARG A 378 -2.84 5.05 -27.26
CA ARG A 378 -2.17 5.83 -28.30
C ARG A 378 -2.03 7.30 -27.93
N MET A 379 -3.03 7.89 -27.26
CA MET A 379 -2.97 9.28 -26.80
C MET A 379 -2.08 9.51 -25.58
N CYS A 380 -1.95 8.52 -24.68
CA CYS A 380 -0.94 8.57 -23.62
C CYS A 380 0.50 8.58 -24.15
N ILE A 381 0.77 7.98 -25.31
CA ILE A 381 2.12 7.92 -25.90
C ILE A 381 2.52 9.24 -26.58
N VAL A 382 1.57 10.01 -27.13
CA VAL A 382 1.85 11.27 -27.84
C VAL A 382 2.02 12.45 -26.89
N SER A 383 1.66 12.29 -25.61
CA SER A 383 1.73 13.35 -24.58
C SER A 383 3.00 13.28 -23.70
N VAL A 384 4.00 12.48 -24.07
CA VAL A 384 5.31 12.36 -23.37
C VAL A 384 6.42 13.00 -24.17
#